data_AF-A0A0P7X227-F1
#
_entry.id   AF-A0A0P7X227-F1
#
_cell.length_a   1.000
_cell.length_b   1.000
_cell.length_c   1.000
_cell.angle_alpha   90.00
_cell.angle_beta   90.00
_cell.angle_gamma   90.00
#
_symmetry.space_group_name_H-M   'P 1'
#
loop_
_entity.id
_entity.type
_entity.pdbx_description
1 polymer ?
#
loop_
_entity_poly.entity_id
_entity_poly.type
_entity_poly.pdbx_seq_one_letter_code
_entity_poly.pdbx_strand_id
1 'polypeptide(L)'
;MPNDDLERLIHESLEQLGWSADASQVAQRVKRLDLGLPLEDEFSVVCGWLGNCKLIHKLDQSQYPQGSAALIQAPDLLAIFECNGKDVPVLIEVKSSWKNTLSFRPDYKERLQKYADTLKLPLLVAWRTRWDIWALFPLSNLRKAQKNYNINFENALCNSLLGMLAGDFSYTVKSGAGVHISCKKQRFVESEQGGESQHWEVVIDDVYYTNGNGDTVRDLSPIAQSIFYSWNLEESQEDIGSHFLIHSVAKETSALFAHMAITRLLKFKLAIGEESIHWRSFVSGKDSVSEFKEFRSGVLENMRHGIVSYVLDPQPQNVPDFFN
;
A
#
# COMPACT_ATOMS: atom_id res chain seq x y z
N MET A 1 15.25 22.17 5.89
CA MET A 1 16.31 21.81 6.84
C MET A 1 16.09 20.35 7.24
N PRO A 2 17.05 19.43 7.03
CA PRO A 2 16.81 17.99 7.22
C PRO A 2 17.04 17.46 8.65
N ASN A 3 17.60 18.27 9.56
CA ASN A 3 18.15 17.79 10.84
C ASN A 3 17.16 17.77 12.03
N ASP A 4 16.05 18.50 11.97
CA ASP A 4 15.11 18.65 13.11
C ASP A 4 14.34 17.36 13.44
N ASP A 5 14.16 16.47 12.46
CA ASP A 5 13.31 15.29 12.63
C ASP A 5 14.01 14.22 13.49
N LEU A 6 15.31 14.03 13.30
CA LEU A 6 16.09 13.06 14.08
C LEU A 6 16.20 13.47 15.55
N GLU A 7 16.41 14.76 15.82
CA GLU A 7 16.46 15.31 17.18
C GLU A 7 15.12 15.12 17.90
N ARG A 8 13.99 15.39 17.20
CA ARG A 8 12.64 15.11 17.70
C ARG A 8 12.43 13.62 17.97
N LEU A 9 12.86 12.73 17.07
CA LEU A 9 12.72 11.28 17.22
C LEU A 9 13.52 10.73 18.41
N ILE A 10 14.73 11.26 18.64
CA ILE A 10 15.54 10.93 19.82
C ILE A 10 14.81 11.39 21.09
N HIS A 11 14.31 12.63 21.11
CA HIS A 11 13.57 13.16 22.25
C HIS A 11 12.29 12.35 22.54
N GLU A 12 11.48 12.04 21.53
CA GLU A 12 10.28 11.20 21.67
C GLU A 12 10.61 9.78 22.15
N SER A 13 11.72 9.20 21.67
CA SER A 13 12.17 7.89 22.13
C SER A 13 12.53 7.92 23.62
N LEU A 14 13.20 8.97 24.08
CA LEU A 14 13.60 9.14 25.48
C LEU A 14 12.40 9.44 26.39
N GLU A 15 11.44 10.26 25.95
CA GLU A 15 10.19 10.50 26.69
C GLU A 15 9.38 9.20 26.88
N GLN A 16 9.34 8.33 25.87
CA GLN A 16 8.58 7.07 25.95
C GLN A 16 9.30 5.96 26.73
N LEU A 17 10.61 5.83 26.58
CA LEU A 17 11.40 4.79 27.24
C LEU A 17 11.87 5.20 28.65
N GLY A 18 11.83 6.50 28.94
CA GLY A 18 12.47 7.12 30.09
C GLY A 18 13.91 7.54 29.79
N TRP A 19 14.34 8.65 30.39
CA TRP A 19 15.67 9.25 30.22
C TRP A 19 16.84 8.37 30.68
N SER A 20 16.57 7.25 31.36
CA SER A 20 17.56 6.25 31.78
C SER A 20 17.67 5.05 30.84
N ALA A 21 17.00 5.06 29.68
CA ALA A 21 17.06 3.96 28.72
C ALA A 21 18.46 3.79 28.13
N ASP A 22 18.90 2.54 27.92
CA ASP A 22 20.19 2.24 27.30
C ASP A 22 20.22 2.68 25.82
N ALA A 23 21.40 3.10 25.35
CA ALA A 23 21.61 3.63 24.00
C ALA A 23 21.13 2.67 22.89
N SER A 24 21.24 1.35 23.09
CA SER A 24 20.76 0.37 22.11
C SER A 24 19.23 0.36 21.98
N GLN A 25 18.50 0.56 23.08
CA GLN A 25 17.04 0.64 23.09
C GLN A 25 16.56 1.94 22.46
N VAL A 26 17.23 3.05 22.77
CA VAL A 26 16.97 4.34 22.13
C VAL A 26 17.25 4.24 20.63
N ALA A 27 18.39 3.70 20.21
CA ALA A 27 18.72 3.53 18.79
C ALA A 27 17.71 2.64 18.05
N GLN A 28 17.28 1.52 18.65
CA GLN A 28 16.24 0.68 18.07
C GLN A 28 14.89 1.41 17.98
N ARG A 29 14.54 2.23 18.98
CA ARG A 29 13.29 2.99 19.00
C ARG A 29 13.30 4.13 18.00
N VAL A 30 14.39 4.90 17.94
CA VAL A 30 14.63 5.92 16.92
C VAL A 30 14.55 5.29 15.54
N LYS A 31 15.27 4.20 15.29
CA LYS A 31 15.19 3.48 14.00
C LYS A 31 13.76 3.06 13.67
N ARG A 32 12.99 2.54 14.65
CA ARG A 32 11.57 2.19 14.45
C ARG A 32 10.67 3.40 14.19
N LEU A 33 10.94 4.55 14.82
CA LEU A 33 10.14 5.77 14.64
C LEU A 33 10.52 6.54 13.37
N ASP A 34 11.79 6.42 12.93
CA ASP A 34 12.36 6.99 11.71
C ASP A 34 11.88 6.23 10.47
N LEU A 35 11.88 4.90 10.54
CA LEU A 35 11.14 4.05 9.58
C LEU A 35 9.62 4.33 9.60
N GLY A 36 9.11 5.00 10.63
CA GLY A 36 7.70 5.19 10.94
C GLY A 36 7.13 4.01 11.72
N LEU A 37 6.30 4.27 12.74
CA LEU A 37 5.48 3.19 13.31
C LEU A 37 4.34 2.86 12.31
N PRO A 38 4.19 1.59 11.95
CA PRO A 38 4.43 1.15 10.57
C PRO A 38 3.17 1.14 9.70
N LEU A 39 2.03 1.50 10.28
CA LEU A 39 0.71 1.15 9.76
C LEU A 39 -0.15 2.37 9.55
N GLU A 40 -0.13 3.32 10.48
CA GLU A 40 -0.83 4.60 10.32
C GLU A 40 -0.23 5.42 9.19
N ASP A 41 1.10 5.53 9.12
CA ASP A 41 1.77 6.27 8.04
C ASP A 41 1.52 5.60 6.69
N GLU A 42 1.68 4.28 6.62
CA GLU A 42 1.38 3.51 5.41
C GLU A 42 -0.07 3.72 4.97
N PHE A 43 -1.03 3.54 5.89
CA PHE A 43 -2.44 3.72 5.59
C PHE A 43 -2.77 5.15 5.15
N SER A 44 -2.12 6.15 5.78
CA SER A 44 -2.26 7.56 5.41
C SER A 44 -1.79 7.82 3.98
N VAL A 45 -0.64 7.29 3.61
CA VAL A 45 -0.08 7.39 2.25
C VAL A 45 -0.96 6.68 1.24
N VAL A 46 -1.43 5.46 1.57
CA VAL A 46 -2.37 4.70 0.73
C VAL A 46 -3.63 5.50 0.47
N CYS A 47 -4.29 6.02 1.51
CA CYS A 47 -5.51 6.82 1.35
C CYS A 47 -5.26 8.10 0.55
N GLY A 48 -4.16 8.81 0.83
CA GLY A 48 -3.77 10.01 0.08
C GLY A 48 -3.52 9.74 -1.40
N TRP A 49 -2.94 8.57 -1.73
CA TRP A 49 -2.63 8.17 -3.09
C TRP A 49 -3.85 7.73 -3.90
N LEU A 50 -4.81 7.02 -3.29
CA LEU A 50 -5.99 6.47 -3.96
C LEU A 50 -6.95 7.54 -4.54
N GLY A 51 -6.79 8.80 -4.11
CA GLY A 51 -7.32 9.98 -4.82
C GLY A 51 -8.51 10.67 -4.16
N ASN A 52 -9.30 9.97 -3.34
CA ASN A 52 -10.48 10.56 -2.70
C ASN A 52 -10.22 11.10 -1.29
N CYS A 53 -9.01 10.96 -0.75
CA CYS A 53 -8.67 11.47 0.57
C CYS A 53 -8.27 12.96 0.51
N LYS A 54 -9.09 13.84 1.12
CA LYS A 54 -8.80 15.29 1.23
C LYS A 54 -7.89 15.61 2.41
N LEU A 55 -8.05 14.88 3.52
CA LEU A 55 -7.29 15.09 4.74
C LEU A 55 -7.14 13.76 5.47
N ILE A 56 -5.93 13.48 5.96
CA ILE A 56 -5.71 12.57 7.08
C ILE A 56 -4.89 13.30 8.12
N HIS A 57 -5.34 13.20 9.37
CA HIS A 57 -4.70 13.79 10.52
C HIS A 57 -4.55 12.74 11.61
N LYS A 58 -3.31 12.57 12.11
CA LYS A 58 -3.04 11.69 13.24
C LYS A 58 -3.51 12.34 14.53
N LEU A 59 -4.25 11.60 15.33
CA LEU A 59 -4.70 12.05 16.65
C LEU A 59 -3.69 11.62 17.70
N ASP A 60 -3.31 12.56 18.57
CA ASP A 60 -2.42 12.26 19.69
C ASP A 60 -3.18 11.44 20.74
N GLN A 61 -2.54 10.36 21.21
CA GLN A 61 -3.05 9.52 22.29
C GLN A 61 -2.80 10.14 23.68
N SER A 62 -2.03 11.23 23.75
CA SER A 62 -1.78 11.99 24.96
C SER A 62 -3.02 12.76 25.37
N GLN A 63 -3.78 12.22 26.33
CA GLN A 63 -5.00 12.84 26.85
C GLN A 63 -4.79 13.45 28.25
N TYR A 64 -5.34 14.65 28.45
CA TYR A 64 -5.39 15.33 29.74
C TYR A 64 -6.85 15.64 30.12
N PRO A 65 -7.26 15.46 31.39
CA PRO A 65 -6.49 14.93 32.51
C PRO A 65 -6.17 13.43 32.33
N GLN A 66 -5.06 12.95 32.91
CA GLN A 66 -4.50 11.62 32.63
C GLN A 66 -5.49 10.44 32.84
N GLY A 67 -6.51 10.60 33.68
CA GLY A 67 -7.57 9.61 33.89
C GLY A 67 -8.64 9.53 32.79
N SER A 68 -8.71 10.49 31.86
CA SER A 68 -9.76 10.54 30.83
C SER A 68 -9.66 9.38 29.85
N ALA A 69 -8.45 8.90 29.55
CA ALA A 69 -8.21 7.78 28.65
C ALA A 69 -8.84 6.45 29.13
N ALA A 70 -9.15 6.34 30.42
CA ALA A 70 -9.88 5.20 30.98
C ALA A 70 -11.41 5.27 30.72
N LEU A 71 -11.91 6.43 30.29
CA LEU A 71 -13.34 6.69 30.06
C LEU A 71 -13.66 6.88 28.57
N ILE A 72 -12.79 7.58 27.85
CA ILE A 72 -12.96 7.99 26.46
C ILE A 72 -11.58 8.06 25.80
N GLN A 73 -11.42 7.42 24.64
CA GLN A 73 -10.12 7.29 24.01
C GLN A 73 -10.19 7.73 22.54
N ALA A 74 -9.26 8.60 22.13
CA ALA A 74 -9.14 8.98 20.73
C ALA A 74 -8.69 7.78 19.87
N PRO A 75 -9.26 7.58 18.68
CA PRO A 75 -8.71 6.64 17.71
C PRO A 75 -7.44 7.19 17.07
N ASP A 76 -6.78 6.42 16.22
CA ASP A 76 -5.48 6.79 15.65
C ASP A 76 -5.56 7.96 14.64
N LEU A 77 -6.60 8.01 13.79
CA LEU A 77 -6.72 8.99 12.71
C LEU A 77 -8.09 9.67 12.66
N LEU A 78 -8.09 10.92 12.19
CA LEU A 78 -9.23 11.61 11.59
C LEU A 78 -8.98 11.72 10.08
N ALA A 79 -9.93 11.29 9.26
CA ALA A 79 -9.87 11.40 7.81
C ALA A 79 -11.08 12.17 7.25
N ILE A 80 -10.88 12.91 6.16
CA ILE A 80 -11.96 13.49 5.36
C ILE A 80 -11.81 12.94 3.95
N PHE A 81 -12.80 12.15 3.54
CA PHE A 81 -12.91 11.62 2.19
C PHE A 81 -13.90 12.44 1.37
N GLU A 82 -13.64 12.56 0.08
CA GLU A 82 -14.58 13.07 -0.89
C GLU A 82 -15.36 11.88 -1.48
N CYS A 83 -16.67 11.89 -1.31
CA CYS A 83 -17.56 10.88 -1.86
C CYS A 83 -18.75 11.55 -2.52
N ASN A 84 -18.90 11.38 -3.84
CA ASN A 84 -20.02 11.90 -4.62
C ASN A 84 -20.28 13.41 -4.41
N GLY A 85 -19.20 14.21 -4.38
CA GLY A 85 -19.21 15.65 -4.18
C GLY A 85 -19.38 16.10 -2.73
N LYS A 86 -19.41 15.18 -1.76
CA LYS A 86 -19.59 15.48 -0.34
C LYS A 86 -18.37 15.08 0.48
N ASP A 87 -18.09 15.86 1.51
CA ASP A 87 -17.07 15.54 2.50
C ASP A 87 -17.63 14.57 3.54
N VAL A 88 -16.96 13.44 3.70
CA VAL A 88 -17.30 12.38 4.66
C VAL A 88 -16.19 12.31 5.71
N PRO A 89 -16.32 13.06 6.84
CA PRO A 89 -15.37 12.98 7.93
C PRO A 89 -15.58 11.68 8.73
N VAL A 90 -14.51 10.95 8.99
CA VAL A 90 -14.54 9.69 9.75
C VAL A 90 -13.35 9.60 10.70
N LEU A 91 -13.56 8.91 11.81
CA LEU A 91 -12.51 8.50 12.72
C LEU A 91 -12.06 7.08 12.37
N ILE A 92 -10.76 6.79 12.47
CA ILE A 92 -10.20 5.50 12.06
C ILE A 92 -9.24 4.99 13.12
N GLU A 93 -9.52 3.79 13.61
CA GLU A 93 -8.61 2.99 14.42
C GLU A 93 -7.78 2.08 13.51
N VAL A 94 -6.45 2.12 13.60
CA VAL A 94 -5.54 1.34 12.76
C VAL A 94 -5.06 0.10 13.52
N LYS A 95 -5.13 -1.05 12.85
CA LYS A 95 -4.69 -2.34 13.39
C LYS A 95 -3.97 -3.17 12.35
N SER A 96 -3.07 -4.02 12.83
CA SER A 96 -2.61 -5.20 12.09
C SER A 96 -2.79 -6.46 12.92
N SER A 97 -2.89 -7.59 12.24
CA SER A 97 -2.90 -8.90 12.88
C SER A 97 -2.38 -9.95 11.92
N TRP A 98 -1.51 -10.82 12.41
CA TRP A 98 -1.05 -12.01 11.68
C TRP A 98 -2.10 -13.13 11.64
N LYS A 99 -3.16 -13.02 12.45
CA LYS A 99 -4.28 -13.96 12.50
C LYS A 99 -5.35 -13.54 11.50
N ASN A 100 -6.15 -14.50 11.04
CA ASN A 100 -7.34 -14.25 10.20
C ASN A 100 -8.52 -13.67 10.99
N THR A 101 -8.30 -13.23 12.22
CA THR A 101 -9.30 -12.61 13.08
C THR A 101 -8.68 -11.42 13.79
N LEU A 102 -9.42 -10.31 13.82
CA LEU A 102 -9.14 -9.15 14.64
C LEU A 102 -10.02 -9.19 15.89
N SER A 103 -9.47 -8.83 17.06
CA SER A 103 -10.16 -8.92 18.35
C SER A 103 -10.00 -7.64 19.16
N PHE A 104 -11.12 -7.14 19.67
CA PHE A 104 -11.21 -5.96 20.52
C PHE A 104 -11.72 -6.37 21.91
N ARG A 105 -11.03 -5.88 22.96
CA ARG A 105 -11.57 -5.98 24.31
C ARG A 105 -12.81 -5.08 24.42
N PRO A 106 -13.86 -5.49 25.17
CA PRO A 106 -15.09 -4.71 25.27
C PRO A 106 -14.88 -3.28 25.79
N ASP A 107 -14.07 -3.13 26.83
CA ASP A 107 -13.74 -1.84 27.43
C ASP A 107 -13.03 -0.91 26.42
N TYR A 108 -12.08 -1.46 25.67
CA TYR A 108 -11.36 -0.72 24.63
C TYR A 108 -12.31 -0.21 23.54
N LYS A 109 -13.14 -1.11 23.00
CA LYS A 109 -14.15 -0.77 21.98
C LYS A 109 -15.11 0.32 22.48
N GLU A 110 -15.55 0.22 23.73
CA GLU A 110 -16.49 1.18 24.33
C GLU A 110 -15.87 2.58 24.46
N ARG A 111 -14.61 2.68 24.88
CA ARG A 111 -13.91 3.99 25.00
C ARG A 111 -13.74 4.68 23.67
N LEU A 112 -13.40 3.94 22.62
CA LEU A 112 -13.31 4.48 21.25
C LEU A 112 -14.69 4.92 20.75
N GLN A 113 -15.73 4.11 20.98
CA GLN A 113 -17.10 4.46 20.58
C GLN A 113 -17.58 5.73 21.28
N LYS A 114 -17.33 5.88 22.59
CA LYS A 114 -17.67 7.11 23.33
C LYS A 114 -17.01 8.35 22.74
N TYR A 115 -15.77 8.24 22.24
CA TYR A 115 -15.08 9.34 21.57
C TYR A 115 -15.79 9.74 20.28
N ALA A 116 -16.11 8.74 19.45
CA ALA A 116 -16.85 8.94 18.21
C ALA A 116 -18.24 9.53 18.43
N ASP A 117 -18.98 9.03 19.43
CA ASP A 117 -20.32 9.51 19.79
C ASP A 117 -20.29 10.96 20.26
N THR A 118 -19.24 11.35 21.01
CA THR A 118 -19.04 12.73 21.48
C THR A 118 -18.84 13.70 20.31
N LEU A 119 -18.08 13.28 19.29
CA LEU A 119 -17.84 14.08 18.09
C LEU A 119 -18.93 13.92 17.02
N LYS A 120 -19.85 12.97 17.20
CA LYS A 120 -20.87 12.57 16.22
C LYS A 120 -20.25 12.19 14.86
N LEU A 121 -19.10 11.51 14.89
CA LEU A 121 -18.41 11.04 13.70
C LEU A 121 -18.49 9.51 13.59
N PRO A 122 -18.58 8.95 12.36
CA PRO A 122 -18.43 7.52 12.16
C PRO A 122 -17.07 7.03 12.64
N LEU A 123 -17.04 5.83 13.23
CA LEU A 123 -15.81 5.18 13.66
C LEU A 123 -15.56 3.91 12.86
N LEU A 124 -14.44 3.90 12.14
CA LEU A 124 -13.99 2.82 11.29
C LEU A 124 -12.76 2.14 11.88
N VAL A 125 -12.45 0.96 11.37
CA VAL A 125 -11.23 0.21 11.64
C VAL A 125 -10.52 -0.01 10.32
N ALA A 126 -9.28 0.46 10.22
CA ALA A 126 -8.35 0.09 9.15
C ALA A 126 -7.52 -1.10 9.61
N TRP A 127 -7.71 -2.25 8.97
CA TRP A 127 -7.01 -3.47 9.31
C TRP A 127 -6.09 -3.92 8.17
N ARG A 128 -4.77 -3.92 8.42
CA ARG A 128 -3.79 -4.59 7.56
C ARG A 128 -3.68 -6.06 7.93
N THR A 129 -3.93 -6.91 6.96
CA THR A 129 -3.83 -8.36 7.12
C THR A 129 -2.41 -8.87 6.88
N ARG A 130 -2.17 -10.15 7.16
CA ARG A 130 -0.88 -10.82 6.89
C ARG A 130 -0.50 -10.89 5.41
N TRP A 131 -1.43 -10.61 4.50
CA TRP A 131 -1.21 -10.63 3.05
C TRP A 131 -1.06 -9.22 2.46
N ASP A 132 -0.80 -8.21 3.31
CA ASP A 132 -0.70 -6.80 2.93
C ASP A 132 -1.96 -6.21 2.29
N ILE A 133 -3.11 -6.87 2.50
CA ILE A 133 -4.42 -6.35 2.11
C ILE A 133 -4.93 -5.48 3.24
N TRP A 134 -5.37 -4.27 2.88
CA TRP A 134 -6.08 -3.36 3.76
C TRP A 134 -7.59 -3.57 3.65
N ALA A 135 -8.28 -3.56 4.81
CA ALA A 135 -9.73 -3.46 4.88
C ALA A 135 -10.11 -2.28 5.77
N LEU A 136 -11.06 -1.45 5.33
CA LEU A 136 -11.58 -0.31 6.10
C LEU A 136 -13.06 -0.53 6.37
N PHE A 137 -13.48 -0.79 7.60
CA PHE A 137 -14.88 -1.16 7.88
C PHE A 137 -15.40 -0.49 9.16
N PRO A 138 -16.72 -0.30 9.32
CA PRO A 138 -17.27 0.27 10.55
C PRO A 138 -16.94 -0.56 11.79
N LEU A 139 -16.61 0.09 12.92
CA LEU A 139 -16.39 -0.59 14.20
C LEU A 139 -17.61 -1.43 14.63
N SER A 140 -18.81 -1.01 14.21
CA SER A 140 -20.07 -1.74 14.43
C SER A 140 -20.11 -3.11 13.76
N ASN A 141 -19.23 -3.43 12.81
CA ASN A 141 -19.15 -4.76 12.19
C ASN A 141 -18.52 -5.81 13.10
N LEU A 142 -17.80 -5.40 14.15
CA LEU A 142 -17.30 -6.33 15.15
C LEU A 142 -18.47 -7.00 15.89
N ARG A 143 -18.42 -8.33 16.04
CA ARG A 143 -19.45 -9.12 16.71
C ARG A 143 -18.93 -9.68 18.02
N LYS A 144 -19.76 -9.67 19.06
CA LYS A 144 -19.40 -10.26 20.35
C LYS A 144 -19.23 -11.78 20.17
N ALA A 145 -18.05 -12.29 20.49
CA ALA A 145 -17.79 -13.72 20.60
C ALA A 145 -18.11 -14.14 22.05
N GLN A 146 -17.15 -14.69 22.80
CA GLN A 146 -17.33 -15.00 24.22
C GLN A 146 -17.05 -13.77 25.11
N LYS A 147 -15.78 -13.36 25.17
CA LYS A 147 -15.33 -12.21 25.98
C LYS A 147 -15.10 -10.95 25.15
N ASN A 148 -14.56 -11.12 23.94
CA ASN A 148 -14.13 -10.03 23.07
C ASN A 148 -15.08 -9.86 21.88
N TYR A 149 -14.96 -8.70 21.23
CA TYR A 149 -15.58 -8.42 19.95
C TYR A 149 -14.61 -8.77 18.82
N ASN A 150 -15.06 -9.56 17.85
CA ASN A 150 -14.21 -10.07 16.79
C ASN A 150 -14.80 -9.83 15.40
N ILE A 151 -13.92 -9.82 14.40
CA ILE A 151 -14.27 -9.91 12.97
C ILE A 151 -13.20 -10.77 12.27
N ASN A 152 -13.62 -11.60 11.32
CA ASN A 152 -12.70 -12.38 10.48
C ASN A 152 -12.35 -11.61 9.21
N PHE A 153 -11.30 -12.06 8.52
CA PHE A 153 -10.83 -11.45 7.29
C PHE A 153 -11.92 -11.33 6.23
N GLU A 154 -12.70 -12.40 6.03
CA GLU A 154 -13.73 -12.49 5.00
C GLU A 154 -14.81 -11.42 5.22
N ASN A 155 -15.33 -11.29 6.45
CA ASN A 155 -16.34 -10.28 6.74
C ASN A 155 -15.78 -8.86 6.71
N ALA A 156 -14.52 -8.66 7.12
CA ALA A 156 -13.86 -7.36 7.03
C ALA A 156 -13.71 -6.90 5.58
N LEU A 157 -13.26 -7.79 4.68
CA LEU A 157 -13.07 -7.48 3.27
C LEU A 157 -14.41 -7.30 2.54
N CYS A 158 -15.39 -8.17 2.78
CA CYS A 158 -16.74 -8.07 2.21
C CYS A 158 -17.47 -6.77 2.60
N ASN A 159 -17.05 -6.11 3.68
CA ASN A 159 -17.62 -4.84 4.13
C ASN A 159 -16.59 -3.71 4.11
N SER A 160 -15.51 -3.86 3.32
CA SER A 160 -14.51 -2.81 3.18
C SER A 160 -15.10 -1.63 2.41
N LEU A 161 -14.86 -0.44 2.95
CA LEU A 161 -15.24 0.85 2.43
C LEU A 161 -14.09 1.52 1.67
N LEU A 162 -12.93 0.86 1.50
CA LEU A 162 -11.79 1.47 0.80
C LEU A 162 -12.14 1.90 -0.62
N GLY A 163 -12.93 1.12 -1.35
CA GLY A 163 -13.38 1.49 -2.69
C GLY A 163 -14.26 2.73 -2.69
N MET A 164 -15.24 2.78 -1.79
CA MET A 164 -16.18 3.91 -1.69
C MET A 164 -15.53 5.18 -1.13
N LEU A 165 -14.74 5.08 -0.05
CA LEU A 165 -14.16 6.22 0.66
C LEU A 165 -12.85 6.68 0.04
N ALA A 166 -11.89 5.78 -0.14
CA ALA A 166 -10.53 6.15 -0.56
C ALA A 166 -10.35 6.13 -2.08
N GLY A 167 -11.21 5.41 -2.82
CA GLY A 167 -11.10 5.25 -4.28
C GLY A 167 -10.38 3.96 -4.70
N ASP A 168 -10.19 3.02 -3.78
CA ASP A 168 -9.53 1.73 -4.07
C ASP A 168 -10.29 0.92 -5.12
N PHE A 169 -9.54 0.17 -5.91
CA PHE A 169 -10.09 -0.67 -6.97
C PHE A 169 -9.19 -1.87 -7.22
N SER A 170 -9.72 -2.86 -7.91
CA SER A 170 -8.93 -4.00 -8.35
C SER A 170 -8.78 -4.02 -9.86
N TYR A 171 -7.67 -4.56 -10.34
CA TYR A 171 -7.43 -4.76 -11.76
C TYR A 171 -6.70 -6.07 -12.02
N THR A 172 -6.83 -6.56 -13.25
CA THR A 172 -6.28 -7.84 -13.69
C THR A 172 -5.47 -7.65 -14.97
N VAL A 173 -4.18 -7.95 -14.91
CA VAL A 173 -3.32 -8.05 -16.09
C VAL A 173 -3.57 -9.38 -16.78
N LYS A 174 -3.75 -9.36 -18.11
CA LYS A 174 -3.94 -10.57 -18.90
C LYS A 174 -2.66 -11.40 -18.93
N SER A 175 -2.84 -12.72 -18.84
CA SER A 175 -1.77 -13.66 -19.19
C SER A 175 -1.23 -13.36 -20.59
N GLY A 176 0.09 -13.40 -20.76
CA GLY A 176 0.78 -13.08 -22.01
C GLY A 176 1.19 -11.61 -22.16
N ALA A 177 0.58 -10.68 -21.41
CA ALA A 177 1.02 -9.29 -21.41
C ALA A 177 2.33 -9.11 -20.64
N GLY A 178 3.22 -8.27 -21.15
CA GLY A 178 4.54 -8.09 -20.54
C GLY A 178 5.40 -6.99 -21.14
N VAL A 179 6.63 -6.91 -20.64
CA VAL A 179 7.71 -6.08 -21.17
C VAL A 179 8.82 -6.97 -21.72
N HIS A 180 9.42 -6.52 -22.81
CA HIS A 180 10.43 -7.27 -23.54
C HIS A 180 11.62 -6.38 -23.88
N ILE A 181 12.82 -6.94 -23.74
CA ILE A 181 14.08 -6.28 -24.06
C ILE A 181 14.79 -7.13 -25.11
N SER A 182 15.16 -6.51 -26.23
CA SER A 182 15.99 -7.13 -27.25
C SER A 182 17.43 -6.67 -27.11
N CYS A 183 18.33 -7.63 -26.96
CA CYS A 183 19.76 -7.40 -26.79
C CYS A 183 20.50 -7.99 -28.01
N LYS A 184 20.89 -7.14 -28.94
CA LYS A 184 21.69 -7.55 -30.11
C LYS A 184 23.12 -7.90 -29.72
N LYS A 185 23.56 -9.11 -30.08
CA LYS A 185 24.93 -9.57 -29.83
C LYS A 185 25.92 -8.80 -30.70
N GLN A 186 26.91 -8.19 -30.07
CA GLN A 186 28.00 -7.49 -30.77
C GLN A 186 29.25 -8.36 -30.85
N ARG A 187 29.69 -8.86 -29.69
CA ARG A 187 30.96 -9.58 -29.58
C ARG A 187 30.89 -10.64 -28.49
N PHE A 188 31.35 -11.84 -28.83
CA PHE A 188 31.60 -12.88 -27.85
C PHE A 188 32.86 -12.55 -27.05
N VAL A 189 32.79 -12.63 -25.73
CA VAL A 189 33.92 -12.36 -24.84
C VAL A 189 34.58 -13.68 -24.45
N GLU A 190 33.86 -14.57 -23.77
CA GLU A 190 34.36 -15.86 -23.30
C GLU A 190 33.22 -16.82 -22.90
N SER A 191 33.55 -18.08 -22.65
CA SER A 191 32.65 -19.08 -22.06
C SER A 191 33.35 -19.88 -20.97
N GLU A 192 32.64 -20.22 -19.90
CA GLU A 192 33.14 -21.14 -18.86
C GLU A 192 33.09 -22.61 -19.32
N GLN A 193 33.77 -23.49 -18.58
CA GLN A 193 33.96 -24.91 -18.93
C GLN A 193 32.63 -25.60 -19.28
N GLY A 194 32.54 -26.15 -20.49
CA GLY A 194 31.36 -26.84 -21.00
C GLY A 194 30.41 -25.96 -21.82
N GLY A 195 30.64 -24.65 -21.90
CA GLY A 195 29.83 -23.73 -22.71
C GLY A 195 28.47 -23.35 -22.10
N GLU A 196 28.20 -23.76 -20.85
CA GLU A 196 26.95 -23.49 -20.15
C GLU A 196 26.77 -21.99 -19.80
N SER A 197 27.88 -21.30 -19.50
CA SER A 197 27.89 -19.86 -19.24
C SER A 197 28.65 -19.14 -20.35
N GLN A 198 28.03 -18.14 -20.97
CA GLN A 198 28.63 -17.32 -22.02
C GLN A 198 28.59 -15.84 -21.65
N HIS A 199 29.69 -15.14 -21.92
CA HIS A 199 29.81 -13.70 -21.74
C HIS A 199 29.80 -13.02 -23.11
N TRP A 200 28.86 -12.09 -23.30
CA TRP A 200 28.67 -11.34 -24.52
C TRP A 200 28.64 -9.83 -24.25
N GLU A 201 29.23 -9.07 -25.16
CA GLU A 201 28.91 -7.64 -25.31
C GLU A 201 27.66 -7.52 -26.17
N VAL A 202 26.66 -6.80 -25.67
CA VAL A 202 25.37 -6.60 -26.32
C VAL A 202 25.01 -5.12 -26.41
N VAL A 203 24.12 -4.78 -27.33
CA VAL A 203 23.43 -3.49 -27.37
C VAL A 203 21.94 -3.75 -27.20
N ILE A 204 21.30 -3.03 -26.28
CA ILE A 204 19.84 -2.99 -26.22
C ILE A 204 19.37 -2.12 -27.37
N ASP A 205 18.79 -2.73 -28.40
CA ASP A 205 18.31 -2.04 -29.59
C ASP A 205 16.78 -1.96 -29.68
N ASP A 206 16.07 -2.67 -28.80
CA ASP A 206 14.62 -2.52 -28.68
C ASP A 206 14.10 -2.81 -27.26
N VAL A 207 13.07 -2.06 -26.86
CA VAL A 207 12.24 -2.31 -25.67
C VAL A 207 10.78 -2.11 -26.06
N TYR A 208 9.95 -3.12 -25.80
CA TYR A 208 8.55 -3.12 -26.21
C TYR A 208 7.65 -3.85 -25.23
N TYR A 209 6.34 -3.61 -25.35
CA TYR A 209 5.33 -4.27 -24.54
C TYR A 209 4.49 -5.21 -25.39
N THR A 210 3.84 -6.17 -24.76
CA THR A 210 2.83 -7.02 -25.39
C THR A 210 1.53 -6.98 -24.61
N ASN A 211 0.41 -7.15 -25.31
CA ASN A 211 -0.89 -7.38 -24.71
C ASN A 211 -1.14 -8.87 -24.45
N GLY A 212 -2.31 -9.20 -23.88
CA GLY A 212 -2.64 -10.61 -23.59
C GLY A 212 -2.87 -11.50 -24.82
N ASN A 213 -2.88 -10.96 -26.03
CA ASN A 213 -2.94 -11.72 -27.28
C ASN A 213 -1.54 -11.93 -27.89
N GLY A 214 -0.49 -11.32 -27.31
CA GLY A 214 0.87 -11.32 -27.87
C GLY A 214 1.13 -10.21 -28.89
N ASP A 215 0.16 -9.31 -29.12
CA ASP A 215 0.38 -8.17 -30.04
C ASP A 215 1.31 -7.15 -29.38
N THR A 216 2.24 -6.60 -30.16
CA THR A 216 3.14 -5.54 -29.71
C THR A 216 2.36 -4.24 -29.43
N VAL A 217 2.62 -3.66 -28.26
CA VAL A 217 2.12 -2.35 -27.86
C VAL A 217 3.31 -1.40 -27.71
N ARG A 218 3.18 -0.21 -28.30
CA ARG A 218 4.16 0.88 -28.25
C ARG A 218 3.51 2.11 -27.62
N ASP A 219 4.35 3.05 -27.16
CA ASP A 219 3.94 4.39 -26.72
C ASP A 219 2.98 4.42 -25.52
N LEU A 220 3.08 3.43 -24.61
CA LEU A 220 2.40 3.48 -23.32
C LEU A 220 2.89 4.70 -22.53
N SER A 221 1.96 5.43 -21.91
CA SER A 221 2.31 6.52 -20.99
C SER A 221 3.15 5.99 -19.82
N PRO A 222 4.02 6.81 -19.19
CA PRO A 222 4.81 6.36 -18.04
C PRO A 222 3.97 5.75 -16.91
N ILE A 223 2.77 6.30 -16.68
CA ILE A 223 1.85 5.74 -15.68
C ILE A 223 1.24 4.42 -16.13
N ALA A 224 0.94 4.24 -17.42
CA ALA A 224 0.52 2.96 -17.95
C ALA A 224 1.63 1.91 -17.85
N GLN A 225 2.89 2.26 -18.06
CA GLN A 225 4.02 1.34 -17.89
C GLN A 225 4.17 0.85 -16.44
N SER A 226 3.76 1.66 -15.46
CA SER A 226 3.92 1.33 -14.04
C SER A 226 3.22 0.05 -13.60
N ILE A 227 2.17 -0.40 -14.32
CA ILE A 227 1.49 -1.65 -13.96
C ILE A 227 2.46 -2.85 -13.97
N PHE A 228 3.46 -2.84 -14.87
CA PHE A 228 4.44 -3.93 -15.01
C PHE A 228 5.41 -3.98 -13.83
N TYR A 229 5.66 -2.84 -13.16
CA TYR A 229 6.46 -2.79 -11.92
C TYR A 229 5.65 -3.21 -10.70
N SER A 230 4.32 -3.11 -10.76
CA SER A 230 3.43 -3.50 -9.67
C SER A 230 2.93 -4.95 -9.76
N TRP A 231 3.13 -5.62 -10.90
CA TRP A 231 2.71 -6.99 -11.14
C TRP A 231 3.84 -7.99 -10.92
N ASN A 232 3.50 -9.23 -10.59
CA ASN A 232 4.47 -10.31 -10.55
C ASN A 232 4.63 -10.86 -11.96
N LEU A 233 5.70 -10.46 -12.65
CA LEU A 233 6.06 -10.97 -13.97
C LEU A 233 7.03 -12.14 -13.83
N GLU A 234 6.91 -13.12 -14.71
CA GLU A 234 7.89 -14.19 -14.83
C GLU A 234 8.90 -13.85 -15.92
N GLU A 235 10.17 -14.02 -15.58
CA GLU A 235 11.29 -13.77 -16.49
C GLU A 235 11.68 -15.03 -17.25
N SER A 236 11.93 -14.88 -18.53
CA SER A 236 12.52 -15.91 -19.38
C SER A 236 13.44 -15.27 -20.41
N GLN A 237 14.46 -16.02 -20.83
CA GLN A 237 15.39 -15.59 -21.86
C GLN A 237 15.38 -16.57 -23.03
N GLU A 238 15.40 -16.03 -24.24
CA GLU A 238 15.55 -16.80 -25.48
C GLU A 238 16.79 -16.32 -26.25
N ASP A 239 17.57 -17.27 -26.79
CA ASP A 239 18.66 -16.98 -27.71
C ASP A 239 18.22 -17.30 -29.14
N ILE A 240 18.03 -16.26 -29.97
CA ILE A 240 17.62 -16.41 -31.37
C ILE A 240 18.81 -16.24 -32.34
N GLY A 241 20.01 -16.58 -31.87
CA GLY A 241 21.28 -16.52 -32.60
C GLY A 241 21.89 -15.12 -32.61
N SER A 242 21.18 -14.15 -33.18
CA SER A 242 21.65 -12.76 -33.32
C SER A 242 21.31 -11.87 -32.12
N HIS A 243 20.30 -12.25 -31.34
CA HIS A 243 19.83 -11.49 -30.18
C HIS A 243 19.61 -12.44 -28.99
N PHE A 244 19.73 -11.88 -27.79
CA PHE A 244 19.06 -12.39 -26.62
C PHE A 244 17.76 -11.62 -26.43
N LEU A 245 16.65 -12.34 -26.29
CA LEU A 245 15.35 -11.76 -25.93
C LEU A 245 15.08 -12.03 -24.47
N ILE A 246 14.86 -10.97 -23.69
CA ILE A 246 14.48 -11.05 -22.29
C ILE A 246 12.99 -10.70 -22.23
N HIS A 247 12.19 -11.62 -21.69
CA HIS A 247 10.75 -11.46 -21.56
C HIS A 247 10.39 -11.46 -20.08
N SER A 248 9.66 -10.43 -19.64
CA SER A 248 9.01 -10.39 -18.32
C SER A 248 7.50 -10.34 -18.54
N VAL A 249 6.83 -11.47 -18.33
CA VAL A 249 5.43 -11.68 -18.79
C VAL A 249 4.55 -12.17 -17.64
N ALA A 250 3.31 -11.68 -17.58
CA ALA A 250 2.31 -12.22 -16.67
C ALA A 250 1.90 -13.63 -17.13
N LYS A 251 2.15 -14.68 -16.33
CA LYS A 251 1.67 -16.04 -16.66
C LYS A 251 0.25 -16.29 -16.21
N GLU A 252 -0.10 -15.82 -15.02
CA GLU A 252 -1.41 -16.06 -14.41
C GLU A 252 -2.26 -14.80 -14.42
N THR A 253 -3.55 -15.00 -14.66
CA THR A 253 -4.56 -13.95 -14.55
C THR A 253 -5.06 -13.94 -13.11
N SER A 254 -4.59 -12.96 -12.32
CA SER A 254 -5.05 -12.73 -10.94
C SER A 254 -5.58 -11.30 -10.79
N ALA A 255 -6.13 -10.97 -9.62
CA ALA A 255 -6.61 -9.63 -9.32
C ALA A 255 -5.69 -9.00 -8.27
N LEU A 256 -5.29 -7.74 -8.48
CA LEU A 256 -4.54 -6.95 -7.50
C LEU A 256 -5.35 -5.73 -7.12
N PHE A 257 -5.34 -5.35 -5.83
CA PHE A 257 -5.90 -4.07 -5.41
C PHE A 257 -4.91 -2.94 -5.61
N ALA A 258 -5.40 -1.74 -5.93
CA ALA A 258 -4.57 -0.57 -6.12
C ALA A 258 -3.74 -0.29 -4.86
N HIS A 259 -4.34 -0.35 -3.65
CA HIS A 259 -3.58 -0.16 -2.40
C HIS A 259 -2.37 -1.11 -2.24
N MET A 260 -2.39 -2.29 -2.87
CA MET A 260 -1.23 -3.19 -2.87
C MET A 260 -0.20 -2.76 -3.92
N ALA A 261 -0.65 -2.24 -5.07
CA ALA A 261 0.20 -1.80 -6.16
C ALA A 261 1.17 -0.68 -5.70
N ILE A 262 0.71 0.32 -4.94
CA ILE A 262 1.61 1.40 -4.46
C ILE A 262 2.75 0.87 -3.61
N THR A 263 2.52 -0.12 -2.74
CA THR A 263 3.59 -0.72 -1.93
C THR A 263 4.65 -1.40 -2.80
N ARG A 264 4.24 -1.99 -3.93
CA ARG A 264 5.14 -2.65 -4.89
C ARG A 264 5.91 -1.64 -5.73
N LEU A 265 5.23 -0.60 -6.21
CA LEU A 265 5.83 0.51 -6.94
C LEU A 265 6.90 1.23 -6.12
N LEU A 266 6.62 1.50 -4.83
CA LEU A 266 7.59 2.13 -3.94
C LEU A 266 8.76 1.20 -3.61
N LYS A 267 8.52 -0.11 -3.42
CA LYS A 267 9.59 -1.10 -3.25
C LYS A 267 10.50 -1.18 -4.47
N PHE A 268 9.95 -1.11 -5.68
CA PHE A 268 10.73 -1.10 -6.92
C PHE A 268 11.68 0.11 -7.01
N LYS A 269 11.36 1.20 -6.32
CA LYS A 269 12.16 2.44 -6.31
C LYS A 269 13.20 2.54 -5.21
N LEU A 270 13.23 1.59 -4.27
CA LEU A 270 14.19 1.61 -3.19
C LEU A 270 15.62 1.61 -3.76
N ALA A 271 16.50 2.42 -3.16
CA ALA A 271 17.89 2.46 -3.57
C ALA A 271 18.59 1.12 -3.30
N ILE A 272 19.67 0.84 -4.03
CA ILE A 272 20.47 -0.36 -3.79
C ILE A 272 20.97 -0.35 -2.33
N GLY A 273 20.54 -1.34 -1.55
CA GLY A 273 20.87 -1.48 -0.13
C GLY A 273 19.79 -1.00 0.85
N GLU A 274 18.68 -0.42 0.36
CA GLU A 274 17.52 -0.11 1.20
C GLU A 274 16.59 -1.32 1.33
N GLU A 275 16.27 -1.68 2.58
CA GLU A 275 15.46 -2.87 2.88
C GLU A 275 13.96 -2.56 3.04
N SER A 276 13.56 -1.28 3.20
CA SER A 276 12.19 -0.91 3.55
C SER A 276 11.80 0.50 3.13
N ILE A 277 10.50 0.69 2.86
CA ILE A 277 9.90 2.01 2.57
C ILE A 277 9.87 2.87 3.84
N HIS A 278 10.35 4.11 3.76
CA HIS A 278 10.30 5.08 4.85
C HIS A 278 8.97 5.86 4.83
N TRP A 279 7.86 5.24 5.24
CA TRP A 279 6.51 5.84 5.09
C TRP A 279 6.38 7.27 5.64
N ARG A 280 7.12 7.59 6.71
CA ARG A 280 7.12 8.91 7.34
C ARG A 280 7.63 10.03 6.42
N SER A 281 8.54 9.74 5.48
CA SER A 281 9.05 10.74 4.53
C SER A 281 7.94 11.24 3.61
N PHE A 282 7.02 10.37 3.20
CA PHE A 282 5.85 10.72 2.39
C PHE A 282 4.85 11.55 3.19
N VAL A 283 4.55 11.17 4.43
CA VAL A 283 3.61 11.91 5.30
C VAL A 283 4.15 13.30 5.65
N SER A 284 5.46 13.44 5.84
CA SER A 284 6.12 14.73 6.10
C SER A 284 6.36 15.57 4.84
N GLY A 285 6.03 15.06 3.66
CA GLY A 285 6.22 15.74 2.38
C GLY A 285 7.67 15.81 1.90
N LYS A 286 8.58 15.04 2.51
CA LYS A 286 9.97 14.86 2.02
C LYS A 286 9.99 14.06 0.72
N ASP A 287 9.18 12.99 0.67
CA ASP A 287 8.97 12.16 -0.52
C ASP A 287 7.55 12.34 -1.06
N SER A 288 7.32 11.93 -2.31
CA SER A 288 6.04 12.11 -3.00
C SER A 288 5.64 10.88 -3.79
N VAL A 289 4.34 10.59 -3.80
CA VAL A 289 3.69 9.59 -4.66
C VAL A 289 3.02 10.22 -5.89
N SER A 290 3.30 11.52 -6.16
CA SER A 290 2.59 12.30 -7.19
C SER A 290 2.73 11.76 -8.61
N GLU A 291 3.85 11.09 -8.91
CA GLU A 291 4.05 10.41 -10.19
C GLU A 291 3.05 9.27 -10.45
N PHE A 292 2.49 8.71 -9.37
CA PHE A 292 1.50 7.64 -9.43
C PHE A 292 0.07 8.13 -9.17
N LYS A 293 -0.15 9.44 -9.05
CA LYS A 293 -1.46 10.00 -8.67
C LYS A 293 -2.60 9.60 -9.62
N GLU A 294 -2.27 9.41 -10.90
CA GLU A 294 -3.22 9.04 -11.96
C GLU A 294 -3.17 7.53 -12.28
N PHE A 295 -2.83 6.69 -11.28
CA PHE A 295 -2.64 5.25 -11.51
C PHE A 295 -3.84 4.57 -12.16
N ARG A 296 -5.07 4.91 -11.75
CA ARG A 296 -6.29 4.41 -12.42
C ARG A 296 -6.31 4.75 -13.90
N SER A 297 -5.93 5.97 -14.28
CA SER A 297 -5.87 6.40 -15.68
C SER A 297 -4.89 5.54 -16.49
N GLY A 298 -3.73 5.19 -15.91
CA GLY A 298 -2.78 4.24 -16.50
C GLY A 298 -3.32 2.82 -16.63
N VAL A 299 -4.06 2.33 -15.63
CA VAL A 299 -4.74 1.02 -15.71
C VAL A 299 -5.80 1.01 -16.83
N LEU A 300 -6.59 2.07 -16.95
CA LEU A 300 -7.62 2.21 -18.00
C LEU A 300 -7.00 2.33 -19.40
N GLU A 301 -5.83 2.96 -19.52
CA GLU A 301 -5.05 2.95 -20.76
C GLU A 301 -4.65 1.52 -21.17
N ASN A 302 -4.07 0.77 -20.24
CA ASN A 302 -3.72 -0.63 -20.49
C ASN A 302 -4.93 -1.51 -20.81
N MET A 303 -6.12 -1.17 -20.29
CA MET A 303 -7.35 -1.86 -20.67
C MET A 303 -7.69 -1.62 -22.15
N ARG A 304 -7.53 -0.39 -22.65
CA ARG A 304 -7.73 -0.07 -24.09
C ARG A 304 -6.73 -0.80 -25.00
N HIS A 305 -5.51 -1.05 -24.51
CA HIS A 305 -4.49 -1.81 -25.23
C HIS A 305 -4.61 -3.35 -25.06
N GLY A 306 -5.61 -3.84 -24.33
CA GLY A 306 -5.82 -5.26 -24.11
C GLY A 306 -4.79 -5.92 -23.16
N ILE A 307 -4.01 -5.11 -22.42
CA ILE A 307 -3.08 -5.56 -21.40
C ILE A 307 -3.83 -5.88 -20.09
N VAL A 308 -4.81 -5.05 -19.74
CA VAL A 308 -5.71 -5.27 -18.59
C VAL A 308 -7.05 -5.81 -19.08
N SER A 309 -7.57 -6.85 -18.43
CA SER A 309 -8.88 -7.45 -18.77
C SER A 309 -10.03 -6.93 -17.92
N TYR A 310 -9.77 -6.64 -16.65
CA TYR A 310 -10.79 -6.21 -15.70
C TYR A 310 -10.31 -5.03 -14.87
N VAL A 311 -11.23 -4.11 -14.62
CA VAL A 311 -11.16 -3.08 -13.58
C VAL A 311 -12.44 -3.23 -12.77
N LEU A 312 -12.31 -3.47 -11.47
CA LEU A 312 -13.40 -3.80 -10.57
C LEU A 312 -13.43 -2.77 -9.43
N ASP A 313 -14.59 -2.17 -9.19
CA ASP A 313 -14.82 -1.20 -8.12
C ASP A 313 -15.58 -1.89 -6.97
N PRO A 314 -14.89 -2.39 -5.92
CA PRO A 314 -15.53 -3.18 -4.88
C PRO A 314 -16.52 -2.34 -4.08
N GLN A 315 -17.72 -2.87 -3.89
CA GLN A 315 -18.74 -2.28 -3.03
C GLN A 315 -18.90 -3.13 -1.76
N PRO A 316 -19.11 -2.51 -0.59
CA PRO A 316 -19.37 -3.25 0.64
C PRO A 316 -20.74 -3.96 0.54
N GLN A 317 -20.85 -5.14 1.16
CA GLN A 317 -22.13 -5.84 1.27
C GLN A 317 -23.18 -5.03 2.03
N ASN A 318 -22.75 -4.22 3.01
CA ASN A 318 -23.62 -3.33 3.78
C ASN A 318 -23.07 -1.91 3.69
N VAL A 319 -23.78 -1.03 2.99
CA VAL A 319 -23.46 0.40 2.93
C VAL A 319 -23.91 1.04 4.25
N PRO A 320 -23.01 1.69 5.00
CA PRO A 320 -23.38 2.35 6.25
C PRO A 320 -24.32 3.54 6.05
N ASP A 321 -25.18 3.79 7.04
CA ASP A 321 -26.17 4.87 6.99
C ASP A 321 -25.56 6.28 6.92
N PHE A 322 -24.30 6.46 7.32
CA PHE A 322 -23.64 7.76 7.26
C PHE A 322 -23.32 8.24 5.83
N PHE A 323 -23.62 7.43 4.80
CA PHE A 323 -23.60 7.84 3.40
C PHE A 323 -24.94 8.39 2.90
N ASN A 324 -26.03 8.20 3.65
CA ASN A 324 -27.39 8.55 3.24
C ASN A 324 -27.79 9.98 3.63
#